data_AF-A0A482ZWU9-F1
#
_entry.id   AF-A0A482ZWU9-F1
#
_cell.length_a   1.000
_cell.length_b   1.000
_cell.length_c   1.000
_cell.angle_alpha   90.00
_cell.angle_beta   90.00
_cell.angle_gamma   90.00
#
_symmetry.space_group_name_H-M   'P 1'
#
loop_
_entity.id
_entity.type
_entity.pdbx_description
1 polymer ?
#
loop_
_entity_poly.entity_id
_entity_poly.type
_entity_poly.pdbx_seq_one_letter_code
_entity_poly.pdbx_strand_id
1 'polypeptide(L)'
;MNIELKGKGCALEVCKLISSLNSNHREQIIISSFQLDELAEIFSLDKTIKIGILAGKDIERSLQVATILNACSVHLSLKVVTREWIDRAHQI
;
A
#
# COMPACT_ATOMS: atom_id res chain seq x y z
N MET A 1 6.99 -9.75 4.85
CA MET A 1 5.88 -10.38 4.10
C MET A 1 5.01 -9.30 3.48
N ASN A 2 4.69 -9.40 2.19
CA ASN A 2 3.71 -8.52 1.54
C ASN A 2 2.36 -9.24 1.48
N ILE A 3 1.28 -8.61 1.96
CA ILE A 3 -0.09 -9.13 1.89
C ILE A 3 -0.87 -8.23 0.94
N GLU A 4 -1.38 -8.79 -0.15
CA GLU A 4 -2.24 -8.07 -1.10
C GLU A 4 -3.73 -8.22 -0.72
N LEU A 5 -4.44 -7.11 -0.54
CA LEU A 5 -5.90 -7.09 -0.41
C LEU A 5 -6.55 -7.17 -1.79
N LYS A 6 -7.35 -8.22 -2.01
CA LYS A 6 -8.05 -8.47 -3.29
C LYS A 6 -9.54 -8.14 -3.28
N GLY A 7 -10.15 -8.06 -2.10
CA GLY A 7 -11.59 -7.85 -1.94
C GLY A 7 -11.91 -6.56 -1.17
N LYS A 8 -13.19 -6.19 -1.18
CA LYS A 8 -13.71 -5.07 -0.39
C LYS A 8 -14.06 -5.50 1.03
N GLY A 9 -13.96 -4.58 1.98
CA GLY A 9 -14.28 -4.81 3.38
C GLY A 9 -13.28 -5.72 4.10
N CYS A 10 -12.05 -5.81 3.59
CA CYS A 10 -10.99 -6.60 4.23
C CYS A 10 -10.18 -5.77 5.24
N ALA A 11 -10.20 -4.44 5.11
CA ALA A 11 -9.35 -3.55 5.90
C ALA A 11 -9.45 -3.78 7.41
N LEU A 12 -10.67 -3.76 7.96
CA LEU A 12 -10.90 -3.91 9.40
C LEU A 12 -10.36 -5.24 9.96
N GLU A 13 -10.68 -6.35 9.32
CA GLU A 13 -10.28 -7.68 9.81
C GLU A 13 -8.76 -7.89 9.68
N VAL A 14 -8.15 -7.35 8.63
CA VAL A 14 -6.69 -7.39 8.47
C VAL A 14 -6.00 -6.53 9.53
N CYS A 15 -6.50 -5.33 9.83
CA CYS A 15 -5.97 -4.51 10.93
C CYS A 15 -6.05 -5.25 12.27
N LYS A 16 -7.17 -5.92 12.57
CA LYS A 16 -7.31 -6.73 13.80
C LYS A 16 -6.27 -7.84 13.86
N LEU A 17 -6.10 -8.60 12.77
CA LEU A 17 -5.10 -9.67 12.71
C LEU A 17 -3.69 -9.13 12.92
N ILE A 18 -3.31 -8.04 12.25
CA ILE A 18 -1.99 -7.42 12.42
C ILE A 18 -1.79 -6.90 13.84
N SER A 19 -2.82 -6.34 14.47
CA SER A 19 -2.74 -5.83 15.84
C SER A 19 -2.46 -6.91 16.88
N SER A 20 -2.83 -8.16 16.59
CA SER A 20 -2.55 -9.31 17.47
C SER A 20 -1.11 -9.84 17.37
N LEU A 21 -0.33 -9.38 16.39
CA LEU A 21 1.06 -9.77 16.23
C LEU A 21 1.95 -8.97 17.18
N ASN A 22 3.08 -9.58 17.57
CA ASN A 22 4.14 -8.82 18.25
C ASN A 22 4.77 -7.79 17.29
N SER A 23 5.45 -6.79 17.86
CA SER A 23 6.08 -5.69 17.11
C SER A 23 7.03 -6.17 16.01
N ASN A 24 7.88 -7.15 16.32
CA ASN A 24 8.88 -7.66 15.39
C ASN A 24 8.24 -8.27 14.13
N HIS A 25 7.16 -9.04 14.27
CA HIS A 25 6.43 -9.60 13.14
C HIS A 25 5.66 -8.53 12.38
N ARG A 26 5.02 -7.61 13.10
CA ARG A 26 4.24 -6.51 12.53
C ARG A 26 5.09 -5.60 11.64
N GLU A 27 6.30 -5.24 12.08
CA GLU A 27 7.21 -4.37 11.32
C GLU A 27 7.68 -4.98 9.99
N GLN A 28 7.60 -6.31 9.85
CA GLN A 28 7.97 -7.03 8.64
C GLN A 28 6.82 -7.13 7.63
N ILE A 29 5.62 -6.64 7.96
CA ILE A 29 4.44 -6.71 7.09
C ILE A 29 4.29 -5.42 6.29
N ILE A 30 3.96 -5.57 5.01
CA ILE A 30 3.44 -4.52 4.14
C ILE A 30 2.06 -4.96 3.67
N ILE A 31 1.08 -4.08 3.78
CA ILE A 31 -0.25 -4.25 3.18
C ILE A 31 -0.30 -3.52 1.85
N SER A 32 -0.65 -4.22 0.79
CA SER A 32 -0.76 -3.64 -0.56
C SER A 32 -2.09 -3.95 -1.23
N SER A 33 -2.48 -3.12 -2.19
CA SER A 33 -3.69 -3.34 -3.00
C SER A 33 -3.74 -2.45 -4.24
N PHE A 34 -4.52 -2.87 -5.24
CA PHE A 34 -5.01 -2.00 -6.31
C PHE A 34 -6.25 -1.18 -5.87
N GLN A 35 -6.92 -1.60 -4.79
CA GLN A 35 -8.13 -0.95 -4.26
C GLN A 35 -7.70 0.15 -3.29
N LEU A 36 -7.56 1.37 -3.82
CA LEU A 36 -7.04 2.52 -3.05
C LEU A 36 -7.93 2.86 -1.84
N ASP A 37 -9.24 2.65 -1.94
CA ASP A 37 -10.18 2.90 -0.85
C ASP A 37 -9.95 1.95 0.33
N GLU A 38 -9.59 0.67 0.09
CA GLU A 38 -9.24 -0.27 1.16
C GLU A 38 -7.95 0.14 1.87
N LEU A 39 -6.95 0.66 1.12
CA LEU A 39 -5.72 1.16 1.72
C LEU A 39 -5.95 2.45 2.51
N ALA A 40 -6.85 3.31 2.04
CA ALA A 40 -7.28 4.48 2.79
C ALA A 40 -7.98 4.09 4.10
N GLU A 41 -8.81 3.04 4.08
CA GLU A 41 -9.43 2.50 5.29
C GLU A 41 -8.39 1.93 6.25
N ILE A 42 -7.43 1.10 5.78
CA ILE A 42 -6.29 0.63 6.58
C ILE A 42 -5.56 1.81 7.24
N PHE A 43 -5.22 2.84 6.46
CA PHE A 43 -4.51 4.01 6.96
C PHE A 43 -5.32 4.80 8.01
N SER A 44 -6.64 4.87 7.83
CA SER A 44 -7.54 5.53 8.78
C SER A 44 -7.65 4.76 10.11
N LEU A 45 -7.64 3.43 10.04
CA LEU A 45 -7.74 2.54 11.20
C LEU A 45 -6.41 2.46 11.96
N ASP A 46 -5.29 2.38 11.24
CA ASP A 46 -3.96 2.24 11.83
C ASP A 46 -2.86 2.78 10.91
N LYS A 47 -2.40 3.99 11.22
CA LYS A 47 -1.34 4.70 10.49
C LYS A 47 0.06 4.10 10.63
N THR A 48 0.24 3.13 11.52
CA THR A 48 1.56 2.51 11.75
C THR A 48 1.79 1.28 10.87
N ILE A 49 0.75 0.80 10.18
CA ILE A 49 0.87 -0.28 9.20
C ILE A 49 1.54 0.26 7.94
N LYS A 50 2.58 -0.45 7.47
CA LYS A 50 3.27 -0.10 6.23
C LYS A 50 2.38 -0.39 5.03
N ILE A 51 2.14 0.62 4.20
CA ILE A 51 1.29 0.52 3.01
C ILE A 51 2.16 0.47 1.74
N GLY A 52 1.78 -0.40 0.80
CA GLY A 52 2.28 -0.42 -0.57
C GLY A 52 1.16 -0.18 -1.58
N ILE A 53 1.33 0.74 -2.51
CA ILE A 53 0.35 0.95 -3.59
C ILE A 53 0.65 0.01 -4.76
N LEU A 54 -0.28 -0.86 -5.15
CA LEU A 54 -0.18 -1.54 -6.45
C LEU A 54 -0.69 -0.59 -7.52
N ALA A 55 0.23 -0.14 -8.39
CA ALA A 55 -0.10 0.86 -9.39
C ALA A 55 -0.90 0.25 -10.54
N GLY A 56 -2.11 0.78 -10.76
CA GLY A 56 -3.01 0.34 -11.81
C GLY A 56 -2.69 0.95 -13.18
N LYS A 57 -3.72 1.13 -14.01
CA LYS A 57 -3.57 1.80 -15.31
C LYS A 57 -3.20 3.28 -15.19
N ASP A 58 -3.69 3.92 -14.14
CA ASP A 58 -3.43 5.34 -13.84
C ASP A 58 -2.33 5.45 -12.80
N ILE A 59 -1.08 5.41 -13.28
CA ILE A 59 0.12 5.41 -12.42
C ILE A 59 0.23 6.74 -11.65
N GLU A 60 -0.06 7.87 -12.30
CA GLU A 60 0.03 9.18 -11.66
C GLU A 60 -0.96 9.28 -10.49
N ARG A 61 -2.20 8.82 -10.66
CA ARG A 61 -3.15 8.72 -9.53
C ARG A 61 -2.64 7.81 -8.42
N SER A 62 -2.02 6.68 -8.76
CA SER A 62 -1.43 5.79 -7.77
C SER A 62 -0.30 6.46 -6.97
N LEU A 63 0.54 7.28 -7.62
CA LEU A 63 1.59 8.05 -6.95
C LEU A 63 1.03 9.14 -6.03
N GLN A 64 0.00 9.87 -6.49
CA GLN A 64 -0.68 10.88 -5.66
C GLN A 64 -1.27 10.27 -4.38
N VAL A 65 -1.93 9.10 -4.51
CA VAL A 65 -2.49 8.39 -3.35
C VAL A 65 -1.38 7.82 -2.46
N ALA A 66 -0.25 7.38 -3.02
CA ALA A 66 0.91 6.95 -2.24
C ALA A 66 1.39 8.06 -1.30
N THR A 67 1.48 9.31 -1.78
CA THR A 67 1.81 10.47 -0.93
C THR A 67 0.77 10.70 0.16
N ILE A 68 -0.52 10.68 -0.19
CA ILE A 68 -1.62 10.93 0.77
C ILE A 68 -1.63 9.88 1.90
N LEU A 69 -1.38 8.61 1.56
CA LEU A 69 -1.41 7.50 2.51
C LEU A 69 -0.05 7.21 3.15
N ASN A 70 0.97 8.07 2.91
CA ASN A 70 2.33 7.86 3.39
C ASN A 70 2.85 6.45 3.09
N ALA A 71 2.59 5.96 1.88
CA ALA A 71 2.95 4.62 1.46
C ALA A 71 4.48 4.47 1.39
N CYS A 72 5.01 3.36 1.90
CA CYS A 72 6.46 3.10 1.89
C CYS A 72 6.94 2.48 0.57
N SER A 73 6.03 2.13 -0.33
CA SER A 73 6.35 1.52 -1.63
C SER A 73 5.25 1.72 -2.66
N VAL A 74 5.64 1.74 -3.93
CA VAL A 74 4.74 1.69 -5.09
C VAL A 74 5.19 0.54 -5.99
N HIS A 75 4.28 -0.36 -6.33
CA HIS A 75 4.57 -1.59 -7.07
C HIS A 75 4.04 -1.43 -8.49
N LEU A 76 4.96 -1.16 -9.42
CA LEU A 76 4.66 -0.98 -10.84
C LEU A 76 4.75 -2.31 -11.59
N SER A 77 3.91 -2.48 -12.62
CA SER A 77 4.07 -3.60 -13.54
C SER A 77 5.34 -3.43 -14.38
N LEU A 78 6.13 -4.50 -14.51
CA LEU A 78 7.31 -4.52 -15.38
C LEU A 78 7.00 -4.21 -16.85
N LYS A 79 5.73 -4.34 -17.27
CA LYS A 79 5.30 -4.03 -18.64
C LYS A 79 5.23 -2.52 -18.94
N VAL A 80 5.11 -1.69 -17.90
CA VAL A 80 4.88 -0.24 -18.03
C VAL A 80 5.88 0.61 -17.26
N VAL A 81 6.74 -0.02 -16.43
CA VAL A 81 7.75 0.69 -15.67
C VAL A 81 8.75 1.37 -16.62
N THR A 82 8.99 2.65 -16.38
CA THR A 82 9.97 3.47 -17.09
C THR A 82 10.87 4.15 -16.08
N ARG A 83 11.98 4.72 -16.55
CA ARG A 83 12.87 5.52 -15.69
C ARG A 83 12.14 6.70 -15.06
N GLU A 84 11.28 7.36 -15.84
CA GLU A 84 10.44 8.47 -15.37
C GLU A 84 9.57 8.06 -14.17
N TRP A 85 8.87 6.92 -14.26
CA TRP A 85 8.03 6.45 -13.15
C TRP A 85 8.85 6.09 -11.90
N ILE A 86 10.05 5.55 -12.08
CA ILE A 86 10.98 5.28 -10.98
C ILE A 86 11.40 6.59 -10.30
N ASP A 87 11.80 7.59 -11.09
CA ASP A 87 12.24 8.87 -10.55
C ASP A 87 11.09 9.61 -9.85
N ARG A 88 9.88 9.59 -10.42
CA ARG A 88 8.67 10.13 -9.77
C ARG A 88 8.33 9.43 -8.45
N ALA A 89 8.43 8.10 -8.41
CA ALA A 89 8.16 7.33 -7.20
C ALA A 89 9.17 7.57 -6.06
N HIS A 90 10.39 8.02 -6.36
CA HIS A 90 11.38 8.41 -5.34
C HIS A 90 11.27 9.87 -4.89
N GLN A 91 10.42 10.68 -5.54
CA GLN A 91 10.17 12.08 -5.17
C GLN A 91 8.98 12.25 -4.22
N ILE A 92 8.19 11.20 -4.02
CA ILE A 92 7.05 11.16 -3.10
C ILE A 92 7.47 10.62 -1.74
#